data_AF-A0A7C4R6N9-F1
#
_entry.id   AF-A0A7C4R6N9-F1
#
_cell.length_a   1.000
_cell.length_b   1.000
_cell.length_c   1.000
_cell.angle_alpha   90.00
_cell.angle_beta   90.00
_cell.angle_gamma   90.00
#
_symmetry.space_group_name_H-M   'P 1'
#
loop_
_entity.id
_entity.type
_entity.pdbx_description
1 polymer ?
#
loop_
_entity_poly.entity_id
_entity_poly.type
_entity_poly.pdbx_seq_one_letter_code
_entity_poly.pdbx_strand_id
1 'polypeptide(L)'
;MVDIYAIAMIILLVIVSLLIPVAAYYISIAVSPDVEYVMKRERFESGNPRSGRSRGFFIMQYYPFLLMFSSLEPLVVLLIFILLSPYDLLNLVSYVLVVSLIIILPILYIVYKYAEVLDLWREA
;
A
#
# COMPACT_ATOMS: atom_id res chain seq x y z
N MET A 1 9.38 24.15 22.71
CA MET A 1 8.53 23.56 23.76
C MET A 1 7.67 22.52 23.07
N VAL A 2 7.75 21.26 23.48
CA VAL A 2 6.95 20.19 22.86
C VAL A 2 5.49 20.41 23.23
N ASP A 3 4.60 20.52 22.24
CA ASP A 3 3.18 20.72 22.48
C ASP A 3 2.57 19.41 23.01
N ILE A 4 2.26 19.41 24.30
CA ILE A 4 1.72 18.24 24.99
C ILE A 4 0.35 17.82 24.42
N TYR A 5 -0.41 18.77 23.88
CA TYR A 5 -1.69 18.52 23.25
C TYR A 5 -1.50 17.82 21.91
N ALA A 6 -0.49 18.22 21.12
CA ALA A 6 -0.15 17.55 19.86
C ALA A 6 0.24 16.08 20.08
N ILE A 7 1.06 15.81 21.11
CA ILE A 7 1.43 14.43 21.46
C ILE A 7 0.21 13.62 21.90
N ALA A 8 -0.63 14.18 22.78
CA ALA A 8 -1.84 13.50 23.24
C ALA A 8 -2.80 13.18 22.07
N MET A 9 -2.94 14.11 21.11
CA MET A 9 -3.75 13.90 19.90
C MET A 9 -3.21 12.79 19.01
N ILE A 10 -1.89 12.72 18.80
CA ILE A 10 -1.26 11.65 18.00
C ILE A 10 -1.47 10.30 18.67
N ILE A 11 -1.25 10.22 19.99
CA ILE A 11 -1.46 8.98 20.76
C ILE A 11 -2.92 8.53 20.66
N LEU A 12 -3.88 9.45 20.84
CA LEU A 12 -5.29 9.16 20.70
C LEU A 12 -5.63 8.65 19.29
N LEU A 13 -5.09 9.29 18.26
CA LEU A 13 -5.31 8.89 16.86
C LEU A 13 -4.77 7.48 16.58
N VAL A 14 -3.59 7.15 17.10
CA VAL A 14 -3.01 5.79 16.99
C VAL A 14 -3.89 4.77 17.71
N ILE A 15 -4.34 5.08 18.94
CA ILE A 15 -5.21 4.17 19.69
C ILE A 15 -6.52 3.94 18.95
N VAL A 16 -7.20 5.00 18.51
CA VAL A 16 -8.48 4.91 17.80
C VAL A 16 -8.32 4.15 16.47
N SER A 17 -7.29 4.44 15.69
CA SER A 17 -7.04 3.77 14.41
C SER A 17 -6.76 2.28 14.55
N LEU A 18 -6.15 1.84 15.66
CA LEU A 18 -5.95 0.42 15.96
C LEU A 18 -7.21 -0.26 16.53
N LEU A 19 -8.01 0.47 17.32
CA LEU A 19 -9.23 -0.08 17.92
C LEU A 19 -10.36 -0.30 16.90
N ILE A 20 -10.48 0.56 15.88
CA ILE A 20 -11.56 0.46 14.88
C ILE A 20 -11.56 -0.89 14.14
N PRO A 21 -10.43 -1.38 13.57
CA PRO A 21 -10.39 -2.69 12.92
C PRO A 21 -10.71 -3.84 13.85
N VAL A 22 -10.25 -3.77 15.11
CA VAL A 22 -10.51 -4.79 16.13
C VAL A 22 -11.99 -4.82 16.47
N ALA A 23 -12.62 -3.66 16.68
CA ALA A 23 -14.05 -3.57 16.91
C ALA A 23 -14.85 -4.08 15.70
N ALA A 24 -14.47 -3.70 14.48
CA ALA A 24 -15.10 -4.18 13.25
C ALA A 24 -15.02 -5.71 13.11
N TYR A 25 -13.87 -6.31 13.47
CA TYR A 25 -13.70 -7.75 13.51
C TYR A 25 -14.68 -8.42 14.48
N TYR A 26 -14.78 -7.96 15.72
CA TYR A 26 -15.71 -8.55 16.69
C TYR A 26 -17.18 -8.33 16.32
N ILE A 27 -17.54 -7.17 15.77
CA ILE A 27 -18.88 -6.92 15.23
C ILE A 27 -19.18 -7.89 14.08
N SER A 28 -18.22 -8.10 13.17
CA SER A 28 -18.39 -9.04 12.05
C SER A 28 -18.66 -10.47 12.53
N ILE A 29 -17.99 -10.90 13.60
CA ILE A 29 -18.24 -12.21 14.22
C ILE A 29 -19.63 -12.25 14.85
N ALA A 30 -19.99 -11.21 15.62
CA ALA A 30 -21.27 -11.16 16.34
C ALA A 30 -22.49 -11.16 15.41
N VAL A 31 -22.37 -10.58 14.22
CA VAL A 31 -23.44 -10.54 13.21
C VAL A 31 -23.38 -11.74 12.24
N SER A 32 -22.24 -12.41 12.12
CA SER A 32 -22.10 -13.54 11.19
C SER A 32 -22.88 -14.76 11.67
N PRO A 33 -23.62 -15.45 10.77
CA PRO A 33 -24.34 -16.66 11.14
C PRO A 33 -23.38 -17.80 11.53
N ASP A 34 -23.66 -18.45 12.65
CA ASP A 34 -22.87 -19.54 13.24
C ASP A 34 -23.05 -20.89 12.52
N VAL A 35 -23.18 -20.87 11.19
CA VAL A 35 -23.41 -22.10 10.41
C VAL A 35 -22.11 -22.54 9.76
N GLU A 36 -21.50 -23.53 10.40
CA GLU A 36 -20.27 -24.16 9.97
C GLU A 36 -20.56 -25.21 8.90
N TYR A 37 -20.23 -24.90 7.64
CA TYR A 37 -20.30 -25.85 6.54
C TYR A 37 -18.91 -26.35 6.19
N VAL A 38 -18.72 -27.68 6.16
CA VAL A 38 -17.44 -28.31 5.79
C VAL A 38 -16.92 -27.81 4.44
N MET A 39 -17.82 -27.63 3.45
CA MET A 39 -17.49 -27.08 2.13
C MET A 39 -16.93 -25.65 2.16
N LYS A 40 -17.29 -24.82 3.16
CA LYS A 40 -16.74 -23.45 3.31
C LYS A 40 -15.30 -23.45 3.83
N ARG A 41 -14.83 -24.56 4.41
CA ARG A 41 -13.43 -24.73 4.84
C ARG A 41 -12.53 -25.23 3.72
N GLU A 42 -13.11 -25.71 2.62
CA GLU A 42 -12.35 -26.10 1.44
C GLU A 42 -11.92 -24.87 0.63
N ARG A 43 -10.79 -24.98 -0.07
CA ARG A 43 -10.39 -23.98 -1.06
C ARG A 43 -11.50 -23.83 -2.10
N PHE A 44 -11.82 -22.58 -2.42
CA PHE A 44 -12.68 -22.27 -3.54
C PHE A 44 -12.01 -22.75 -4.84
N GLU A 45 -12.65 -23.70 -5.51
CA GLU A 45 -12.26 -24.25 -6.81
C GLU A 45 -13.36 -23.91 -7.83
N SER A 46 -13.03 -23.94 -9.13
CA SER A 46 -13.98 -23.68 -10.23
C SER A 46 -15.01 -24.82 -10.44
N GLY A 47 -15.40 -25.53 -9.38
CA GLY A 47 -16.36 -26.64 -9.42
C GLY A 47 -15.78 -28.03 -9.71
N ASN A 48 -14.46 -28.15 -9.87
CA ASN A 48 -13.78 -29.44 -10.09
C ASN A 48 -13.00 -29.83 -8.82
N PRO A 49 -12.88 -31.13 -8.47
CA PRO A 49 -12.02 -31.56 -7.37
C PRO A 49 -10.57 -31.14 -7.61
N ARG A 50 -9.86 -30.84 -6.52
CA ARG A 50 -8.48 -30.36 -6.56
C ARG A 50 -7.61 -31.34 -7.35
N SER A 51 -7.00 -30.86 -8.42
CA SER A 51 -6.08 -31.66 -9.23
C SER A 51 -4.80 -30.88 -9.53
N GLY A 52 -3.66 -31.54 -9.33
CA GLY A 52 -2.34 -30.98 -9.61
C GLY A 52 -1.80 -30.02 -8.53
N ARG A 53 -0.57 -29.56 -8.77
CA ARG A 53 0.12 -28.56 -7.95
C ARG A 53 -0.27 -27.17 -8.46
N SER A 54 -0.69 -26.29 -7.54
CA SER A 54 -0.86 -24.87 -7.86
C SER A 54 0.46 -24.34 -8.42
N ARG A 55 0.43 -23.80 -9.65
CA ARG A 55 1.62 -23.14 -10.21
C ARG A 55 2.00 -22.02 -9.24
N GLY A 56 3.22 -22.09 -8.70
CA GLY A 56 3.75 -21.03 -7.86
C GLY A 56 3.77 -19.75 -8.68
N PHE A 57 3.02 -18.76 -8.22
CA PHE A 57 2.97 -17.45 -8.85
C PHE A 57 4.33 -16.77 -8.68
N PHE A 58 5.22 -16.92 -9.65
CA PHE A 58 6.39 -16.06 -9.74
C PHE A 58 5.99 -14.80 -10.50
N ILE A 59 5.41 -13.86 -9.76
CA ILE A 59 4.79 -12.65 -10.31
C ILE A 59 5.84 -11.56 -10.55
N MET A 60 6.94 -11.89 -11.23
CA MET A 60 7.87 -10.85 -11.68
C MET A 60 7.21 -9.86 -12.63
N GLN A 61 6.06 -10.22 -13.21
CA GLN A 61 5.23 -9.31 -14.01
C GLN A 61 4.72 -8.09 -13.21
N TYR A 62 4.42 -8.20 -11.90
CA TYR A 62 4.02 -7.03 -11.10
C TYR A 62 5.18 -6.35 -10.38
N TYR A 63 6.38 -6.93 -10.40
CA TYR A 63 7.53 -6.38 -9.72
C TYR A 63 7.91 -4.96 -10.19
N PRO A 64 7.91 -4.63 -11.49
CA PRO A 64 8.16 -3.26 -11.96
C PRO A 64 7.12 -2.27 -11.45
N PHE A 65 5.85 -2.67 -11.36
CA PHE A 65 4.77 -1.84 -10.84
C PHE A 65 4.93 -1.57 -9.34
N LEU A 66 5.40 -2.56 -8.58
CA LEU A 66 5.72 -2.41 -7.17
C LEU A 66 6.88 -1.43 -6.97
N LEU A 67 7.92 -1.50 -7.80
CA LEU A 67 9.02 -0.53 -7.80
C LEU A 67 8.56 0.89 -8.14
N MET A 68 7.68 1.04 -9.15
CA MET A 68 7.09 2.35 -9.48
C MET A 68 6.27 2.91 -8.31
N PHE A 69 5.46 2.07 -7.67
CA PHE A 69 4.68 2.45 -6.50
C PHE A 69 5.59 2.92 -5.34
N SER A 70 6.59 2.11 -4.97
CA SER A 70 7.52 2.45 -3.89
C SER A 70 8.36 3.70 -4.20
N SER A 71 8.68 3.95 -5.47
CA SER A 71 9.39 5.17 -5.89
C SER A 71 8.52 6.43 -5.80
N LEU A 72 7.21 6.30 -5.94
CA LEU A 72 6.24 7.41 -5.85
C LEU A 72 5.84 7.73 -4.40
N GLU A 73 5.90 6.75 -3.49
CA GLU A 73 5.49 6.91 -2.08
C GLU A 73 6.14 8.13 -1.40
N PRO A 74 7.47 8.39 -1.52
CA PRO A 74 8.09 9.56 -0.90
C PRO A 74 7.51 10.89 -1.41
N LEU A 75 7.06 10.97 -2.66
CA LEU A 75 6.45 12.18 -3.21
C LEU A 75 5.09 12.46 -2.55
N VAL A 76 4.31 11.41 -2.28
CA VAL A 76 3.04 11.54 -1.56
C VAL A 76 3.28 12.03 -0.13
N VAL A 77 4.31 11.51 0.54
CA VAL A 77 4.70 11.98 1.87
C VAL A 77 5.11 13.46 1.85
N LEU A 78 5.89 13.87 0.84
CA LEU A 78 6.26 15.29 0.67
C LEU A 78 5.04 16.18 0.44
N LEU A 79 4.04 15.73 -0.33
CA LEU A 79 2.78 16.47 -0.49
C LEU A 79 2.03 16.66 0.84
N ILE A 80 1.99 15.62 1.67
CA ILE A 80 1.41 15.72 3.03
C ILE A 80 2.21 16.72 3.88
N PHE A 81 3.54 16.70 3.78
CA PHE A 81 4.37 17.67 4.52
C PHE A 81 4.17 19.11 4.05
N ILE A 82 3.92 19.37 2.75
CA ILE A 82 3.56 20.72 2.29
C ILE A 82 2.28 21.19 2.99
N LEU A 83 1.26 20.32 3.05
CA LEU A 83 -0.04 20.63 3.68
C LEU A 83 0.08 20.90 5.18
N LEU A 84 1.04 20.29 5.86
CA LEU A 84 1.24 20.39 7.31
C LEU A 84 2.40 21.31 7.71
N SER A 85 3.21 21.80 6.76
CA SER A 85 4.40 22.59 7.08
C SER A 85 4.03 24.03 7.50
N PRO A 86 4.77 24.60 8.46
CA PRO A 86 4.74 26.04 8.70
C PRO A 86 5.15 26.83 7.44
N TYR A 87 4.63 28.04 7.27
CA TYR A 87 4.92 28.90 6.13
C TYR A 87 6.43 29.08 5.86
N ASP A 88 7.24 29.14 6.92
CA ASP A 88 8.70 29.32 6.81
C ASP A 88 9.43 28.14 6.17
N LEU A 89 8.85 26.93 6.25
CA LEU A 89 9.41 25.69 5.68
C LEU A 89 8.80 25.34 4.31
N LEU A 90 7.73 26.02 3.92
CA LEU A 90 6.95 25.70 2.72
C LEU A 90 7.79 25.81 1.44
N ASN A 91 8.67 26.82 1.36
CA ASN A 91 9.59 27.01 0.25
C ASN A 91 10.61 25.86 0.13
N LEU A 92 11.15 25.39 1.26
CA LEU A 92 12.11 24.29 1.28
C LEU A 92 11.46 22.98 0.85
N VAL A 93 10.30 22.64 1.43
CA VAL A 93 9.60 21.39 1.11
C VAL A 93 9.12 21.40 -0.34
N SER A 94 8.62 22.53 -0.84
CA SER A 94 8.22 22.68 -2.25
C SER A 94 9.40 22.54 -3.21
N TYR A 95 10.56 23.12 -2.87
CA TYR A 95 11.78 22.97 -3.67
C TYR A 95 12.23 21.51 -3.74
N VAL A 96 12.27 20.81 -2.60
CA VAL A 96 12.62 19.38 -2.54
C VAL A 96 11.65 18.56 -3.40
N LEU A 97 10.34 18.81 -3.30
CA LEU A 97 9.34 18.12 -4.12
C LEU A 97 9.56 18.33 -5.63
N VAL A 98 9.83 19.56 -6.07
CA VAL A 98 10.07 19.87 -7.48
C VAL A 98 11.33 19.15 -7.98
N VAL A 99 12.43 19.20 -7.21
CA VAL A 99 13.68 18.51 -7.57
C VAL A 99 13.45 16.99 -7.62
N SER A 100 12.76 16.42 -6.64
CA SER A 100 12.41 15.00 -6.63
C SER A 100 11.57 14.61 -7.85
N LEU A 101 10.59 15.43 -8.25
CA LEU A 101 9.79 15.19 -9.46
C LEU A 101 10.65 15.21 -10.73
N ILE A 102 11.55 16.18 -10.87
CA ILE A 102 12.44 16.27 -12.04
C ILE A 102 13.32 15.01 -12.17
N ILE A 103 13.77 14.44 -11.05
CA ILE A 103 14.60 13.24 -11.05
C ILE A 103 13.75 11.98 -11.27
N ILE A 104 12.61 11.86 -10.59
CA ILE A 104 11.81 10.63 -10.55
C ILE A 104 10.95 10.45 -11.80
N LEU A 105 10.34 11.51 -12.34
CA LEU A 105 9.45 11.43 -13.52
C LEU A 105 10.11 10.78 -14.75
N PRO A 106 11.34 11.13 -15.17
CA PRO A 106 11.95 10.48 -16.33
C PRO A 106 12.25 9.00 -16.06
N ILE A 107 12.63 8.65 -14.82
CA ILE A 107 12.87 7.26 -14.42
C ILE A 107 11.56 6.46 -14.48
N LEU A 108 10.47 7.01 -13.94
CA LEU A 108 9.15 6.36 -13.98
C LEU A 108 8.65 6.17 -15.41
N TYR A 109 8.87 7.16 -16.28
CA TYR A 109 8.49 7.03 -17.69
C TYR A 109 9.23 5.87 -18.37
N ILE A 110 10.54 5.75 -18.13
CA ILE A 110 11.35 4.64 -18.65
C ILE A 110 10.84 3.31 -18.08
N VAL A 111 10.69 3.21 -16.75
CA VAL A 111 10.25 1.98 -16.09
C VAL A 111 8.86 1.57 -16.58
N TYR A 112 7.91 2.51 -16.71
CA TYR A 112 6.57 2.24 -17.25
C TYR A 112 6.65 1.64 -18.67
N LYS A 113 7.47 2.23 -19.55
CA LYS A 113 7.65 1.74 -20.91
C LYS A 113 8.20 0.31 -20.96
N TYR A 114 9.09 -0.06 -20.04
CA TYR A 114 9.70 -1.40 -19.99
C TYR A 114 8.93 -2.40 -19.12
N ALA A 115 8.02 -1.94 -18.26
CA ALA A 115 7.20 -2.80 -17.39
C ALA A 115 6.25 -3.71 -18.20
N GLU A 116 5.78 -3.24 -19.36
CA GLU A 116 4.89 -4.01 -20.24
C GLU A 116 5.63 -5.06 -21.09
N VAL A 117 6.96 -5.00 -21.16
CA VAL A 117 7.77 -5.91 -21.98
C VAL A 117 8.04 -7.20 -21.22
N LEU A 118 7.09 -8.14 -21.31
CA LEU A 118 7.13 -9.43 -20.60
C LEU A 118 8.43 -10.22 -20.80
N ASP A 119 9.07 -10.11 -21.96
CA ASP A 119 10.30 -10.84 -22.28
C ASP A 119 11.51 -10.37 -21.44
N LEU A 120 11.49 -9.17 -20.87
CA LEU A 120 12.53 -8.69 -19.95
C LEU A 120 12.38 -9.25 -18.53
N TRP A 121 11.19 -9.78 -18.21
CA TRP A 121 10.80 -10.20 -16.85
C TRP A 121 10.50 -11.70 -16.74
N ARG A 122 10.58 -12.43 -17.87
CA ARG A 122 10.62 -13.88 -17.86
C ARG A 122 12.04 -14.30 -17.47
N GLU A 123 12.15 -15.15 -16.47
CA GLU A 123 13.41 -15.88 -16.24
C GLU A 123 13.76 -16.64 -17.52
N ALA A 124 15.05 -16.63 -17.88
CA ALA A 124 15.61 -17.44 -18.96
C ALA A 124 15.31 -18.93 -18.77
#